data_AF-A0A5B8VZ91-F1
#
_entry.id   AF-A0A5B8VZ91-F1
#
_cell.length_a   1.000
_cell.length_b   1.000
_cell.length_c   1.000
_cell.angle_alpha   90.00
_cell.angle_beta   90.00
_cell.angle_gamma   90.00
#
_symmetry.space_group_name_H-M   'P 1'
#
loop_
_entity.id
_entity.type
_entity.pdbx_description
1 polymer ?
#
loop_
_entity_poly.entity_id
_entity_poly.type
_entity_poly.pdbx_seq_one_letter_code
_entity_poly.pdbx_strand_id
1 'polypeptide(L)'
;MKLNWFTRKGIFYLPAAVAGWLIFAIAFAYAVYTFIDIDKRSHSVSDTLINFVFNLLIIGLIYTVIAYFTEKRPVADDLED
;
A
#
# COMPACT_ATOMS: atom_id res chain seq x y z
N MET A 1 -13.38 17.90 -1.87
CA MET A 1 -12.61 17.86 -0.60
C MET A 1 -11.18 17.45 -0.90
N LYS A 2 -10.16 18.16 -0.40
CA LYS A 2 -8.76 17.70 -0.50
C LYS A 2 -8.58 16.53 0.46
N LEU A 3 -8.59 15.30 -0.06
CA LEU A 3 -8.40 14.07 0.70
C LEU A 3 -6.90 13.96 1.00
N ASN A 4 -6.39 14.66 2.00
CA ASN A 4 -4.97 14.65 2.38
C ASN A 4 -4.64 13.36 3.17
N TRP A 5 -4.99 12.19 2.64
CA TRP A 5 -4.86 10.92 3.37
C TRP A 5 -3.44 10.38 3.33
N PHE A 6 -2.72 10.64 2.24
CA PHE A 6 -1.32 10.27 2.08
C PHE A 6 -0.44 11.46 1.71
N THR A 7 0.83 11.36 2.08
CA THR A 7 1.90 12.24 1.62
C THR A 7 2.91 11.44 0.81
N ARG A 8 3.19 11.90 -0.41
CA ARG A 8 4.20 11.29 -1.27
C ARG A 8 5.61 11.68 -0.85
N LYS A 9 6.49 10.68 -0.71
CA LYS A 9 7.93 10.86 -0.57
C LYS A 9 8.63 9.99 -1.62
N GLY A 10 8.91 10.60 -2.78
CA GLY A 10 9.47 9.89 -3.94
C GLY A 10 8.47 8.89 -4.52
N ILE A 11 8.80 7.60 -4.47
CA ILE A 11 7.91 6.50 -4.90
C ILE A 11 7.02 5.98 -3.77
N PHE A 12 7.28 6.37 -2.52
CA PHE A 12 6.56 5.88 -1.36
C PHE A 12 5.43 6.84 -0.95
N TYR A 13 4.37 6.26 -0.41
CA TYR A 13 3.21 6.97 0.12
C TYR A 13 3.13 6.73 1.61
N LEU A 14 3.18 7.78 2.42
CA LEU A 14 3.08 7.69 3.87
C LEU A 14 1.68 8.12 4.32
N PRO A 15 1.04 7.38 5.23
CA PRO A 15 -0.25 7.77 5.78
C PRO A 15 -0.11 9.08 6.57
N ALA A 16 -0.97 10.05 6.26
CA ALA A 16 -0.98 11.38 6.86
C ALA A 16 -2.28 11.69 7.62
N ALA A 17 -3.32 10.88 7.43
CA ALA A 17 -4.60 10.99 8.11
C ALA A 17 -5.08 9.63 8.64
N VAL A 18 -6.12 9.64 9.50
CA VAL A 18 -6.74 8.43 10.06
C VAL A 18 -7.17 7.45 8.95
N ALA A 19 -7.76 7.95 7.86
CA ALA A 19 -8.14 7.11 6.72
C ALA A 19 -6.93 6.42 6.06
N GLY A 20 -5.81 7.13 5.90
CA GLY A 20 -4.58 6.55 5.37
C GLY A 20 -3.98 5.49 6.30
N TRP A 21 -4.00 5.73 7.61
CA TRP A 21 -3.59 4.75 8.62
C TRP A 21 -4.48 3.51 8.64
N LEU A 22 -5.80 3.67 8.46
CA LEU A 22 -6.74 2.56 8.35
C LEU A 22 -6.44 1.70 7.11
N ILE A 23 -6.23 2.33 5.95
CA ILE A 23 -5.85 1.63 4.71
C ILE A 23 -4.53 0.89 4.89
N PHE A 24 -3.53 1.52 5.53
CA PHE A 24 -2.26 0.88 5.84
C PHE A 24 -2.43 -0.31 6.77
N ALA A 25 -3.22 -0.18 7.84
CA ALA A 25 -3.50 -1.27 8.78
C ALA A 25 -4.20 -2.46 8.10
N ILE A 26 -5.16 -2.20 7.21
CA ILE A 26 -5.84 -3.24 6.42
C ILE A 26 -4.85 -3.93 5.49
N ALA A 27 -4.04 -3.18 4.74
CA ALA A 27 -3.04 -3.75 3.84
C ALA A 27 -2.01 -4.60 4.60
N PHE A 28 -1.55 -4.13 5.76
CA PHE A 28 -0.62 -4.85 6.62
C PHE A 28 -1.22 -6.13 7.20
N ALA A 29 -2.44 -6.05 7.77
CA ALA A 29 -3.15 -7.21 8.29
C ALA A 29 -3.39 -8.26 7.21
N TYR A 30 -3.76 -7.82 6.00
CA TYR A 30 -3.95 -8.70 4.86
C TYR A 30 -2.64 -9.36 4.41
N ALA A 31 -1.52 -8.62 4.37
CA ALA A 31 -0.21 -9.21 4.07
C ALA A 31 0.20 -10.28 5.10
N VAL A 32 -0.02 -10.03 6.39
CA VAL A 32 0.23 -11.03 7.46
C VAL A 32 -0.66 -12.26 7.29
N TYR A 33 -1.95 -12.06 7.01
CA TYR A 33 -2.89 -13.14 6.74
C TYR A 33 -2.44 -13.99 5.54
N THR A 34 -2.08 -13.36 4.42
CA THR A 34 -1.60 -14.02 3.21
C THR A 34 -0.30 -14.79 3.47
N PHE A 35 0.63 -14.24 4.26
CA PHE A 35 1.84 -14.96 4.65
C PHE A 35 1.50 -16.25 5.40
N ILE A 36 0.63 -16.17 6.41
CA ILE A 36 0.21 -17.33 7.22
C ILE A 36 -0.52 -18.36 6.34
N ASP A 37 -1.35 -17.91 5.40
CA ASP A 37 -2.09 -18.81 4.52
C ASP A 37 -1.18 -19.54 3.53
N ILE A 38 -0.19 -18.85 2.96
CA ILE A 38 0.81 -19.44 2.08
C ILE A 38 1.66 -20.44 2.87
N ASP A 39 2.19 -20.03 4.03
CA ASP A 39 3.09 -20.84 4.87
C ASP A 39 2.50 -22.20 5.22
N LYS A 40 1.19 -22.24 5.52
CA LYS A 40 0.43 -23.48 5.82
C LYS A 40 0.37 -24.47 4.65
N ARG A 41 0.55 -24.01 3.41
CA ARG A 41 0.39 -24.80 2.18
C ARG A 41 1.73 -25.11 1.51
N SER A 42 2.76 -24.31 1.80
CA SER A 42 4.09 -24.42 1.22
C SER A 42 4.90 -25.56 1.84
N HIS A 43 5.73 -26.20 1.02
CA HIS A 43 6.58 -27.33 1.43
C HIS A 43 8.01 -26.93 1.80
N SER A 44 8.38 -25.67 1.57
CA SER A 44 9.70 -25.13 1.92
C SER A 44 9.64 -23.63 2.18
N VAL A 45 10.62 -23.10 2.91
CA VAL A 45 10.74 -21.66 3.17
C VAL A 45 10.87 -20.85 1.87
N SER A 46 11.57 -21.39 0.87
CA SER A 46 11.73 -20.72 -0.42
C SER A 46 10.40 -20.60 -1.16
N ASP A 47 9.58 -21.65 -1.10
CA ASP A 47 8.24 -21.66 -1.68
C ASP A 47 7.32 -20.66 -0.97
N THR A 48 7.36 -20.60 0.37
CA THR A 48 6.67 -19.56 1.15
C THR A 48 7.08 -18.16 0.70
N LEU A 49 8.38 -17.90 0.64
CA LEU A 49 8.91 -16.56 0.40
C LEU A 49 8.65 -16.08 -1.03
N ILE A 50 8.83 -16.93 -2.04
CA ILE A 50 8.58 -16.57 -3.45
C ILE A 50 7.11 -16.21 -3.65
N ASN A 51 6.19 -17.05 -3.18
CA ASN A 51 4.76 -16.79 -3.29
C ASN A 51 4.35 -15.55 -2.47
N PHE A 52 4.89 -15.41 -1.27
CA PHE A 52 4.59 -14.27 -0.41
C PHE A 52 5.07 -12.95 -1.02
N VAL A 53 6.30 -12.89 -1.54
CA VAL A 53 6.83 -11.67 -2.17
C VAL A 53 5.97 -11.24 -3.36
N PHE A 54 5.52 -12.19 -4.19
CA PHE A 54 4.63 -11.87 -5.31
C PHE A 54 3.30 -11.26 -4.83
N ASN A 55 2.68 -11.86 -3.81
CA ASN A 55 1.45 -11.32 -3.20
C ASN A 55 1.69 -9.97 -2.53
N LEU A 56 2.81 -9.79 -1.84
CA LEU A 56 3.18 -8.54 -1.18
C LEU A 56 3.34 -7.39 -2.19
N LEU A 57 3.88 -7.67 -3.38
CA LEU A 57 3.98 -6.70 -4.47
C LEU A 57 2.59 -6.29 -5.00
N ILE A 58 1.65 -7.23 -5.12
CA ILE A 58 0.26 -6.92 -5.53
C ILE A 58 -0.42 -6.06 -4.47
N ILE A 59 -0.29 -6.42 -3.18
CA ILE A 59 -0.84 -5.65 -2.07
C ILE A 59 -0.25 -4.23 -2.07
N GLY A 60 1.07 -4.12 -2.23
CA GLY A 60 1.78 -2.85 -2.34
C GLY A 60 1.34 -2.01 -3.55
N LEU A 61 1.09 -2.64 -4.69
CA LEU A 61 0.57 -1.96 -5.88
C LEU A 61 -0.83 -1.37 -5.63
N ILE A 62 -1.75 -2.17 -5.07
CA ILE A 62 -3.10 -1.71 -4.73
C ILE A 62 -3.04 -0.56 -3.72
N TYR A 63 -2.22 -0.69 -2.68
CA TYR A 63 -1.98 0.37 -1.70
C TYR A 63 -1.48 1.66 -2.38
N THR A 64 -0.52 1.53 -3.30
CA THR A 64 0.06 2.65 -4.04
C THR A 64 -0.98 3.33 -4.93
N VAL A 65 -1.83 2.56 -5.62
CA VAL A 65 -2.93 3.09 -6.44
C VAL A 65 -3.91 3.90 -5.58
N ILE A 66 -4.36 3.36 -4.45
CA ILE A 66 -5.25 4.07 -3.53
C ILE A 66 -4.60 5.36 -3.02
N ALA A 67 -3.32 5.28 -2.63
CA ALA A 67 -2.59 6.42 -2.11
C ALA A 67 -2.35 7.50 -3.17
N TYR A 68 -2.11 7.14 -4.43
CA TYR A 68 -1.98 8.08 -5.54
C TYR A 68 -3.24 8.91 -5.78
N PHE A 69 -4.43 8.32 -5.64
CA PHE A 69 -5.69 9.06 -5.78
C PHE A 69 -6.07 9.87 -4.53
N THR A 70 -5.41 9.63 -3.40
CA THR A 70 -5.73 10.24 -2.10
C THR A 70 -4.53 10.94 -1.47
N GLU A 71 -3.52 11.28 -2.28
CA GLU A 71 -2.36 12.06 -1.86
C GLU A 71 -2.66 13.56 -1.87
N LYS A 72 -1.98 14.29 -0.99
CA LYS A 72 -1.95 15.75 -1.07
C LYS A 72 -1.11 16.18 -2.28
N ARG A 73 -1.76 16.66 -3.34
CA ARG A 73 -1.07 17.25 -4.51
C ARG A 73 -0.60 18.70 -4.21
N PRO A 74 0.63 19.06 -4.58
CA PRO A 74 1.08 20.45 -4.54
C PRO A 74 0.30 21.29 -5.58
N VAL A 75 0.11 22.56 -5.26
CA VAL A 75 -0.74 23.59 -5.94
C VAL A 75 -0.14 24.04 -7.29
N ALA A 76 0.52 23.14 -8.02
CA ALA A 76 1.18 23.47 -9.29
C ALA A 76 0.22 23.43 -10.51
N ASP A 77 -0.98 22.85 -10.35
CA ASP A 77 -2.02 22.81 -11.39
C ASP A 77 -2.79 24.15 -11.52
N ASP A 78 -2.47 25.15 -10.69
CA ASP A 78 -3.20 26.42 -10.56
C ASP A 78 -2.53 27.58 -11.36
N LEU A 79 -1.50 27.29 -12.16
CA LEU A 79 -0.70 28.29 -12.90
C LEU A 79 -0.82 28.17 -14.44
N GLU A 80 -1.74 27.33 -14.92
CA GLU A 80 -2.13 27.25 -16.33
C GLU A 80 -3.58 27.72 -16.51
N ASP A 81 -3.85 28.99 -16.17
CA ASP A 81 -5.05 29.76 -16.57
C ASP A 81 -4.63 31.06 -17.28
#